data_AF-A0A849QHV7-F1
#
_entry.id   AF-A0A849QHV7-F1
#
_cell.length_a   1.000
_cell.length_b   1.000
_cell.length_c   1.000
_cell.angle_alpha   90.00
_cell.angle_beta   90.00
_cell.angle_gamma   90.00
#
_symmetry.space_group_name_H-M   'P 1'
#
loop_
_entity.id
_entity.type
_entity.pdbx_description
1 polymer ?
#
loop_
_entity_poly.entity_id
_entity_poly.type
_entity_poly.pdbx_seq_one_letter_code
_entity_poly.pdbx_strand_id
1 'polypeptide(L)'
;YGGEPTLRIPLMTRVMDRFPNARFMMQTNGLLLNRIPEDYARRIHSMLVSIDGPKEVTDGYRSKGVYERVLENVHWLSDIGFDGDIVARMAVSQESDIYRDVRHLLDLKEPVFDHVHWQLNAMWDAEGNWTDFDGWVKESYNPGITRLAKEWVAGMKEGKVAGIVPFLPVMHTILTDEPSLLRCGSGRDTFAIHVDGSIGVCPISPDWEFSIVGNIRNTNPRSLRNIMTVENPCPTCEEYGVCGGRCLFANKQRLWGQEGFDKVCDTVKHMISALRAEAPTVRQLMKSGVISVDSFVYPEFNNGCEIIP
;
A
#
# COMPACT_ATOMS: atom_id res chain seq x y z
N TYR A 1 9.50 2.64 -9.46
CA TYR A 1 8.38 3.61 -9.41
C TYR A 1 8.42 4.51 -10.65
N GLY A 2 7.37 5.29 -10.88
CA GLY A 2 7.35 6.50 -11.72
C GLY A 2 6.70 6.28 -13.07
N GLY A 3 5.62 7.02 -13.36
CA GLY A 3 4.80 6.83 -14.56
C GLY A 3 4.49 5.34 -14.76
N GLU A 4 5.03 4.77 -15.84
CA GLU A 4 5.12 3.32 -16.03
C GLU A 4 6.60 2.90 -16.22
N PRO A 5 7.22 2.19 -15.26
CA PRO A 5 8.64 1.82 -15.35
C PRO A 5 8.95 0.86 -16.50
N THR A 6 8.00 0.03 -16.91
CA THR A 6 8.18 -0.92 -18.03
C THR A 6 8.32 -0.23 -19.39
N LEU A 7 8.04 1.08 -19.49
CA LEU A 7 8.40 1.88 -20.67
C LEU A 7 9.92 2.08 -20.81
N ARG A 8 10.70 1.82 -19.75
CA ARG A 8 12.15 2.01 -19.70
C ARG A 8 12.89 0.76 -19.24
N ILE A 9 12.45 -0.43 -19.66
CA ILE A 9 13.10 -1.72 -19.35
C ILE A 9 14.63 -1.70 -19.56
N PRO A 10 15.20 -1.12 -20.65
CA PRO A 10 16.66 -1.05 -20.79
C PRO A 10 17.37 -0.23 -19.71
N LEU A 11 16.70 0.75 -19.10
CA LEU A 11 17.26 1.49 -17.96
C LEU A 11 17.12 0.68 -16.68
N MET A 12 15.95 0.05 -16.47
CA MET A 12 15.68 -0.79 -15.32
C MET A 12 16.71 -1.92 -15.19
N THR A 13 16.93 -2.68 -16.26
CA THR A 13 17.90 -3.79 -16.30
C THR A 13 19.33 -3.32 -16.01
N ARG A 14 19.76 -2.19 -16.61
CA ARG A 14 21.07 -1.58 -16.29
C ARG A 14 21.23 -1.19 -14.82
N VAL A 15 20.18 -0.66 -14.20
CA VAL A 15 20.20 -0.35 -12.75
C VAL A 15 20.33 -1.65 -11.95
N MET A 16 19.58 -2.68 -12.33
CA MET A 16 19.64 -3.98 -11.66
C MET A 16 21.03 -4.61 -11.73
N ASP A 17 21.70 -4.53 -12.88
CA ASP A 17 23.05 -5.07 -13.06
C ASP A 17 24.12 -4.22 -12.39
N ARG A 18 23.88 -2.91 -12.24
CA ARG A 18 24.79 -2.02 -11.52
C ARG A 18 24.78 -2.29 -10.01
N PHE A 19 23.66 -2.76 -9.47
CA PHE A 19 23.46 -3.00 -8.04
C PHE A 19 23.00 -4.44 -7.78
N PRO A 20 23.81 -5.47 -8.11
CA PRO A 20 23.36 -6.86 -8.13
C PRO A 20 22.95 -7.40 -6.74
N ASN A 21 23.44 -6.78 -5.67
CA ASN A 21 23.12 -7.16 -4.28
C ASN A 21 21.96 -6.36 -3.69
N ALA A 22 21.34 -5.46 -4.45
CA ALA A 22 20.16 -4.73 -4.02
C ALA A 22 18.90 -5.59 -4.18
N ARG A 23 17.87 -5.31 -3.38
CA ARG A 23 16.52 -5.84 -3.59
C ARG A 23 15.76 -4.89 -4.48
N PHE A 24 15.08 -5.42 -5.49
CA PHE A 24 14.31 -4.63 -6.44
C PHE A 24 12.83 -4.79 -6.18
N MET A 25 12.11 -3.68 -6.16
CA MET A 25 10.65 -3.64 -6.01
C MET A 25 10.11 -2.79 -7.15
N MET A 26 8.96 -3.18 -7.68
CA MET A 26 8.36 -2.49 -8.82
C MET A 26 6.91 -2.11 -8.50
N GLN A 27 6.52 -0.92 -8.95
CA GLN A 27 5.12 -0.54 -9.02
C GLN A 27 4.81 -0.26 -10.49
N THR A 28 3.79 -0.91 -11.03
CA THR A 28 3.45 -0.91 -12.45
C THR A 28 1.93 -0.93 -12.65
N ASN A 29 1.46 -0.42 -13.78
CA ASN A 29 0.10 -0.63 -14.24
C ASN A 29 -0.16 -2.06 -14.73
N GLY A 30 0.86 -2.92 -14.78
CA GLY A 30 0.74 -4.33 -15.13
C GLY A 30 0.66 -4.63 -16.63
N LEU A 31 0.44 -3.63 -17.49
CA LEU A 31 0.08 -3.85 -18.90
C LEU A 31 1.21 -4.42 -19.77
N LEU A 32 2.46 -4.24 -19.35
CA LEU A 32 3.66 -4.59 -20.10
C LEU A 32 4.62 -5.49 -19.30
N LEU A 33 4.13 -6.17 -18.25
CA LEU A 33 4.97 -7.05 -17.42
C LEU A 33 5.66 -8.11 -18.28
N ASN A 34 4.93 -8.72 -19.21
CA ASN A 34 5.44 -9.73 -20.14
C ASN A 34 6.53 -9.25 -21.12
N ARG A 35 6.87 -7.95 -21.11
CA ARG A 35 7.99 -7.41 -21.89
C ARG A 35 9.31 -7.40 -21.13
N ILE A 36 9.27 -7.59 -19.82
CA ILE A 36 10.48 -7.67 -18.99
C ILE A 36 11.17 -9.00 -19.30
N PRO A 37 12.49 -9.02 -19.59
CA PRO A 37 13.19 -10.28 -19.77
C PRO A 37 13.10 -11.12 -18.48
N GLU A 38 12.79 -12.39 -18.62
CA GLU A 38 12.36 -13.24 -17.50
C GLU A 38 13.38 -13.34 -16.37
N ASP A 39 14.67 -13.34 -16.69
CA ASP A 39 15.77 -13.37 -15.73
C ASP A 39 15.80 -12.11 -14.85
N TYR A 40 15.38 -10.97 -15.37
CA TYR A 40 15.20 -9.75 -14.57
C TYR A 40 13.87 -9.75 -13.83
N ALA A 41 12.78 -10.25 -14.42
CA ALA A 41 11.50 -10.35 -13.73
C ALA A 41 11.63 -11.19 -12.45
N ARG A 42 12.26 -12.37 -12.52
CA ARG A 42 12.55 -13.26 -11.38
C ARG A 42 13.47 -12.65 -10.31
N ARG A 43 14.19 -11.56 -10.62
CA ARG A 43 15.05 -10.84 -9.64
C ARG A 43 14.31 -9.78 -8.84
N ILE A 44 13.05 -9.50 -9.17
CA ILE A 44 12.24 -8.52 -8.46
C ILE A 44 11.64 -9.19 -7.23
N HIS A 45 11.87 -8.62 -6.06
CA HIS A 45 11.36 -9.14 -4.79
C HIS A 45 9.85 -9.01 -4.68
N SER A 46 9.30 -7.86 -5.08
CA SER A 46 7.86 -7.60 -5.00
C SER A 46 7.38 -6.68 -6.12
N MET A 47 6.19 -6.98 -6.65
CA MET A 47 5.51 -6.22 -7.71
C MET A 47 4.15 -5.74 -7.22
N LEU A 48 4.00 -4.43 -7.06
CA LEU A 48 2.70 -3.80 -6.81
C LEU A 48 2.04 -3.50 -8.15
N VAL A 49 1.04 -4.30 -8.51
CA VAL A 49 0.34 -4.26 -9.78
C VAL A 49 -0.96 -3.50 -9.61
N SER A 50 -1.15 -2.45 -10.40
CA SER A 50 -2.34 -1.61 -10.26
C SER A 50 -3.61 -2.25 -10.82
N ILE A 51 -4.51 -2.64 -9.92
CA ILE A 51 -5.82 -3.25 -10.21
C ILE A 51 -6.74 -2.90 -9.04
N ASP A 52 -7.97 -2.44 -9.32
CA ASP A 52 -8.81 -1.78 -8.32
C ASP A 52 -9.95 -2.65 -7.79
N GLY A 53 -10.14 -3.86 -8.34
CA GLY A 53 -11.22 -4.76 -7.97
C GLY A 53 -11.72 -5.55 -9.18
N PRO A 54 -13.04 -5.83 -9.26
CA PRO A 54 -13.69 -6.40 -10.43
C PRO A 54 -13.44 -5.61 -11.73
N LYS A 55 -13.79 -6.24 -12.85
CA LYS A 55 -13.60 -5.66 -14.19
C LYS A 55 -14.25 -4.29 -14.30
N GLU A 56 -15.48 -4.14 -13.83
CA GLU A 56 -16.25 -2.90 -13.91
C GLU A 56 -15.58 -1.74 -13.16
N VAL A 57 -14.98 -2.01 -11.98
CA VAL A 57 -14.28 -1.00 -11.18
C VAL A 57 -12.94 -0.66 -11.82
N THR A 58 -12.15 -1.70 -12.13
CA THR A 58 -10.81 -1.53 -12.71
C THR A 58 -10.88 -0.83 -14.06
N ASP A 59 -11.76 -1.28 -14.96
CA ASP A 59 -11.91 -0.68 -16.28
C ASP A 59 -12.58 0.71 -16.19
N GLY A 60 -13.42 0.94 -15.19
CA GLY A 60 -14.03 2.25 -14.90
C GLY A 60 -13.00 3.32 -14.57
N TYR A 61 -12.04 3.01 -13.69
CA TYR A 61 -10.99 3.96 -13.31
C TYR A 61 -9.79 4.00 -14.26
N ARG A 62 -9.46 2.88 -14.91
CA ARG A 62 -8.18 2.74 -15.63
C ARG A 62 -8.29 2.64 -17.15
N SER A 63 -9.51 2.50 -17.68
CA SER A 63 -9.87 2.25 -19.09
C SER A 63 -10.24 0.81 -19.40
N LYS A 64 -11.09 0.65 -20.42
CA LYS A 64 -11.63 -0.63 -20.89
C LYS A 64 -10.52 -1.62 -21.26
N GLY A 65 -10.63 -2.84 -20.75
CA GLY A 65 -9.72 -3.95 -21.05
C GLY A 65 -8.46 -3.99 -20.20
N VAL A 66 -8.28 -3.05 -19.26
CA VAL A 66 -7.15 -3.06 -18.33
C VAL A 66 -7.21 -4.27 -17.41
N TYR A 67 -8.39 -4.60 -16.87
CA TYR A 67 -8.56 -5.73 -15.96
C TYR A 67 -8.05 -7.04 -16.57
N GLU A 68 -8.53 -7.40 -17.75
CA GLU A 68 -8.14 -8.63 -18.46
C GLU A 68 -6.64 -8.63 -18.77
N ARG A 69 -6.12 -7.53 -19.30
CA ARG A 69 -4.71 -7.42 -19.65
C ARG A 69 -3.79 -7.53 -18.43
N VAL A 70 -4.22 -7.00 -17.28
CA VAL A 70 -3.46 -7.12 -16.03
C VAL A 70 -3.46 -8.58 -15.58
N LEU A 71 -4.61 -9.26 -15.54
CA LEU A 71 -4.66 -10.67 -15.14
C LEU A 71 -3.82 -11.57 -16.05
N GLU A 72 -3.86 -11.36 -17.36
CA GLU A 72 -2.99 -12.08 -18.32
C GLU A 72 -1.50 -11.91 -17.99
N ASN A 73 -1.09 -10.67 -17.69
CA ASN A 73 0.30 -10.35 -17.40
C ASN A 73 0.77 -10.84 -16.02
N VAL A 74 -0.14 -10.87 -15.03
CA VAL A 74 0.16 -11.46 -13.73
C VAL A 74 0.22 -12.99 -13.84
N HIS A 75 -0.63 -13.61 -14.66
CA HIS A 75 -0.55 -15.04 -14.95
C HIS A 75 0.79 -15.42 -15.60
N TRP A 76 1.29 -14.61 -16.53
CA TRP A 76 2.62 -14.78 -17.10
C TRP A 76 3.75 -14.82 -16.06
N LEU A 77 3.64 -14.11 -14.93
CA LEU A 77 4.63 -14.20 -13.85
C LEU A 77 4.71 -15.64 -13.29
N SER A 78 3.57 -16.32 -13.18
CA SER A 78 3.51 -17.72 -12.78
C SER A 78 4.18 -18.63 -13.82
N ASP A 79 3.92 -18.41 -15.11
CA ASP A 79 4.50 -19.19 -16.21
C ASP A 79 6.04 -19.19 -16.21
N ILE A 80 6.64 -18.05 -15.84
CA ILE A 80 8.10 -17.90 -15.80
C ILE A 80 8.72 -18.30 -14.45
N GLY A 81 7.92 -18.79 -13.51
CA GLY A 81 8.36 -19.19 -12.18
C GLY A 81 8.79 -18.02 -11.28
N PHE A 82 8.09 -16.89 -11.35
CA PHE A 82 8.25 -15.80 -10.39
C PHE A 82 7.81 -16.25 -8.99
N ASP A 83 8.65 -16.04 -7.99
CA ASP A 83 8.43 -16.44 -6.59
C ASP A 83 8.41 -15.24 -5.62
N GLY A 84 8.47 -14.02 -6.16
CA GLY A 84 8.33 -12.79 -5.39
C GLY A 84 6.88 -12.46 -5.05
N ASP A 85 6.71 -11.43 -4.25
CA ASP A 85 5.41 -10.98 -3.72
C ASP A 85 4.63 -10.16 -4.76
N ILE A 86 3.47 -10.66 -5.20
CA ILE A 86 2.56 -9.97 -6.12
C ILE A 86 1.45 -9.29 -5.32
N VAL A 87 1.50 -7.97 -5.26
CA VAL A 87 0.54 -7.16 -4.51
C VAL A 87 -0.45 -6.51 -5.47
N ALA A 88 -1.73 -6.81 -5.34
CA ALA A 88 -2.79 -6.02 -5.97
C ALA A 88 -2.84 -4.64 -5.30
N ARG A 89 -2.55 -3.59 -6.06
CA ARG A 89 -2.55 -2.20 -5.60
C ARG A 89 -3.74 -1.44 -6.13
N MET A 90 -4.71 -1.20 -5.26
CA MET A 90 -5.94 -0.49 -5.57
C MET A 90 -5.82 1.02 -5.29
N ALA A 91 -6.51 1.82 -6.09
CA ALA A 91 -6.89 3.19 -5.76
C ALA A 91 -8.41 3.22 -5.53
N VAL A 92 -8.82 3.50 -4.30
CA VAL A 92 -10.21 3.39 -3.86
C VAL A 92 -10.89 4.75 -3.93
N SER A 93 -12.03 4.82 -4.61
CA SER A 93 -12.85 6.02 -4.77
C SER A 93 -14.35 5.67 -4.79
N GLN A 94 -15.21 6.59 -5.22
CA GLN A 94 -16.66 6.54 -4.97
C GLN A 94 -17.39 5.31 -5.55
N GLU A 95 -16.90 4.73 -6.65
CA GLU A 95 -17.48 3.52 -7.28
C GLU A 95 -16.97 2.22 -6.64
N SER A 96 -15.96 2.33 -5.76
CA SER A 96 -15.40 1.20 -5.04
C SER A 96 -16.30 0.77 -3.89
N ASP A 97 -16.39 -0.54 -3.69
CA ASP A 97 -16.89 -1.17 -2.47
C ASP A 97 -15.72 -1.96 -1.91
N ILE A 98 -15.14 -1.47 -0.80
CA ILE A 98 -13.90 -2.03 -0.28
C ILE A 98 -14.02 -3.51 0.06
N TYR A 99 -15.19 -3.95 0.53
CA TYR A 99 -15.40 -5.36 0.85
C TYR A 99 -15.45 -6.20 -0.44
N ARG A 100 -16.31 -5.83 -1.40
CA ARG A 100 -16.43 -6.54 -2.68
C ARG A 100 -15.09 -6.59 -3.40
N ASP A 101 -14.40 -5.46 -3.48
CA ASP A 101 -13.23 -5.29 -4.35
C ASP A 101 -12.01 -6.03 -3.79
N VAL A 102 -11.77 -5.95 -2.47
CA VAL A 102 -10.72 -6.72 -1.81
C VAL A 102 -11.02 -8.22 -1.85
N ARG A 103 -12.27 -8.64 -1.58
CA ARG A 103 -12.65 -10.06 -1.65
C ARG A 103 -12.47 -10.63 -3.05
N HIS A 104 -12.90 -9.91 -4.07
CA HIS A 104 -12.72 -10.30 -5.46
C HIS A 104 -11.25 -10.62 -5.76
N LEU A 105 -10.33 -9.72 -5.40
CA LEU A 105 -8.90 -9.89 -5.66
C LEU A 105 -8.28 -11.02 -4.84
N LEU A 106 -8.69 -11.20 -3.59
CA LEU A 106 -8.24 -12.32 -2.74
C LEU A 106 -8.77 -13.68 -3.21
N ASP A 107 -9.94 -13.71 -3.84
CA ASP A 107 -10.63 -14.94 -4.22
C ASP A 107 -10.26 -15.46 -5.61
N LEU A 108 -9.57 -14.65 -6.43
CA LEU A 108 -9.00 -15.08 -7.70
C LEU A 108 -8.14 -16.34 -7.53
N LYS A 109 -8.33 -17.30 -8.43
CA LYS A 109 -7.58 -18.57 -8.43
C LYS A 109 -6.46 -18.60 -9.45
N GLU A 110 -6.62 -17.87 -10.54
CA GLU A 110 -5.67 -17.82 -11.64
C GLU A 110 -5.86 -16.52 -12.42
N PRO A 111 -4.91 -15.55 -12.35
CA PRO A 111 -3.75 -15.53 -11.46
C PRO A 111 -4.11 -15.31 -9.98
N VAL A 112 -3.12 -15.47 -9.09
CA VAL A 112 -3.23 -15.19 -7.65
C VAL A 112 -2.43 -13.94 -7.29
N PHE A 113 -2.96 -13.14 -6.36
CA PHE A 113 -2.22 -12.09 -5.67
C PHE A 113 -1.89 -12.57 -4.26
N ASP A 114 -0.65 -12.40 -3.82
CA ASP A 114 -0.22 -12.73 -2.46
C ASP A 114 -0.82 -11.75 -1.46
N HIS A 115 -0.89 -10.48 -1.85
CA HIS A 115 -1.38 -9.40 -1.01
C HIS A 115 -2.32 -8.45 -1.75
N VAL A 116 -3.22 -7.83 -1.00
CA VAL A 116 -4.10 -6.75 -1.46
C VAL A 116 -3.87 -5.51 -0.60
N HIS A 117 -3.58 -4.40 -1.26
CA HIS A 117 -3.29 -3.10 -0.68
C HIS A 117 -4.14 -2.03 -1.38
N TRP A 118 -4.65 -1.05 -0.64
CA TRP A 118 -5.38 0.07 -1.21
C TRP A 118 -4.96 1.41 -0.59
N GLN A 119 -5.16 2.48 -1.35
CA GLN A 119 -5.06 3.86 -0.89
C GLN A 119 -6.37 4.58 -1.20
N LEU A 120 -6.83 5.44 -0.30
CA LEU A 120 -7.99 6.29 -0.55
C LEU A 120 -7.60 7.45 -1.48
N ASN A 121 -8.41 7.66 -2.53
CA ASN A 121 -8.34 8.88 -3.35
C ASN A 121 -8.94 10.08 -2.60
N ALA A 122 -8.35 10.44 -1.46
CA ALA A 122 -8.86 11.47 -0.53
C ALA A 122 -7.80 12.54 -0.19
N MET A 123 -6.69 12.56 -0.95
CA MET A 123 -5.54 13.45 -0.75
C MET A 123 -5.60 14.67 -1.66
N TRP A 124 -5.94 14.46 -2.93
CA TRP A 124 -6.09 15.50 -3.94
C TRP A 124 -7.57 15.72 -4.14
N ASP A 125 -8.09 16.83 -3.63
CA ASP A 125 -9.44 17.27 -3.95
C ASP A 125 -9.40 18.09 -5.23
N ALA A 126 -9.40 17.40 -6.37
CA ALA A 126 -9.86 18.07 -7.58
C ALA A 126 -11.38 18.18 -7.44
N GLU A 127 -11.93 19.37 -7.68
CA GLU A 127 -13.37 19.62 -7.68
C GLU A 127 -14.11 18.49 -8.43
N GLY A 128 -15.01 17.78 -7.73
CA GLY A 128 -15.80 16.69 -8.30
C GLY A 128 -15.25 15.27 -8.09
N ASN A 129 -14.16 15.08 -7.33
CA ASN A 129 -13.64 13.73 -7.01
C ASN A 129 -14.58 12.88 -6.15
N TRP A 130 -15.45 13.51 -5.37
CA TRP A 130 -16.45 12.86 -4.53
C TRP A 130 -17.78 13.59 -4.62
N THR A 131 -18.87 12.86 -4.83
CA THR A 131 -20.23 13.41 -4.74
C THR A 131 -20.73 13.44 -3.30
N ASP A 132 -20.47 12.37 -2.54
CA ASP A 132 -20.85 12.23 -1.13
C ASP A 132 -19.85 11.32 -0.40
N PHE A 133 -18.72 11.89 0.02
CA PHE A 133 -17.68 11.15 0.75
C PHE A 133 -18.21 10.62 2.08
N ASP A 134 -18.95 11.44 2.84
CA ASP A 134 -19.43 11.09 4.17
C ASP A 134 -20.47 9.94 4.12
N GLY A 135 -21.39 10.01 3.16
CA GLY A 135 -22.33 8.93 2.87
C GLY A 135 -21.61 7.65 2.44
N TRP A 136 -20.66 7.73 1.51
CA TRP A 136 -19.87 6.57 1.08
C TRP A 136 -19.09 5.93 2.24
N VAL A 137 -18.48 6.74 3.11
CA VAL A 137 -17.78 6.23 4.30
C VAL A 137 -18.73 5.50 5.24
N LYS A 138 -19.88 6.12 5.53
CA LYS A 138 -20.85 5.61 6.50
C LYS A 138 -21.56 4.35 6.00
N GLU A 139 -21.90 4.29 4.72
CA GLU A 139 -22.79 3.28 4.16
C GLU A 139 -22.03 2.14 3.47
N SER A 140 -20.81 2.40 2.97
CA SER A 140 -20.01 1.43 2.22
C SER A 140 -18.67 1.14 2.90
N TYR A 141 -17.76 2.13 2.99
CA TYR A 141 -16.36 1.88 3.34
C TYR A 141 -16.19 1.32 4.76
N ASN A 142 -16.64 2.03 5.80
CA ASN A 142 -16.46 1.59 7.19
C ASN A 142 -17.20 0.27 7.50
N PRO A 143 -18.47 0.07 7.08
CA PRO A 143 -19.12 -1.24 7.18
C PRO A 143 -18.33 -2.35 6.47
N GLY A 144 -17.79 -2.06 5.28
CA GLY A 144 -16.96 -2.98 4.52
C GLY A 144 -15.68 -3.37 5.24
N ILE A 145 -14.96 -2.41 5.84
CA ILE A 145 -13.77 -2.65 6.66
C ILE A 145 -14.09 -3.55 7.87
N THR A 146 -15.19 -3.27 8.59
CA THR A 146 -15.61 -4.10 9.73
C THR A 146 -15.91 -5.53 9.29
N ARG A 147 -16.58 -5.69 8.15
CA ARG A 147 -16.90 -7.01 7.60
C ARG A 147 -15.64 -7.75 7.16
N LEU A 148 -14.73 -7.08 6.45
CA LEU A 148 -13.44 -7.63 6.04
C LEU A 148 -12.64 -8.11 7.26
N ALA A 149 -12.56 -7.33 8.34
CA ALA A 149 -11.81 -7.70 9.54
C ALA A 149 -12.36 -8.98 10.19
N LYS A 150 -13.70 -9.08 10.31
CA LYS A 150 -14.37 -10.27 10.85
C LYS A 150 -14.12 -11.52 10.02
N GLU A 151 -14.30 -11.42 8.70
CA GLU A 151 -14.09 -12.56 7.80
C GLU A 151 -12.62 -12.94 7.69
N TRP A 152 -11.72 -11.96 7.71
CA TRP A 152 -10.27 -12.17 7.73
C TRP A 152 -9.86 -13.02 8.94
N VAL A 153 -10.33 -12.67 10.15
CA VAL A 153 -10.05 -13.45 11.37
C VAL A 153 -10.79 -14.80 11.38
N ALA A 154 -11.99 -14.88 10.81
CA ALA A 154 -12.68 -16.15 10.67
C ALA A 154 -11.89 -17.13 9.77
N GLY A 155 -11.30 -16.64 8.67
CA GLY A 155 -10.45 -17.42 7.77
C GLY A 155 -9.17 -17.95 8.43
N MET A 156 -8.64 -17.26 9.45
CA MET A 156 -7.46 -17.71 10.19
C MET A 156 -7.65 -19.05 10.91
N LYS A 157 -8.91 -19.48 11.14
CA LYS A 157 -9.20 -20.80 11.72
C LYS A 157 -8.70 -21.96 10.86
N GLU A 158 -8.49 -21.72 9.57
CA GLU A 158 -7.91 -22.69 8.63
C GLU A 158 -6.37 -22.64 8.61
N GLY A 159 -5.74 -21.87 9.52
CA GLY A 159 -4.30 -21.72 9.62
C GLY A 159 -3.68 -20.77 8.59
N LYS A 160 -4.51 -20.02 7.85
CA LYS A 160 -4.06 -19.07 6.81
C LYS A 160 -4.45 -17.65 7.16
N VAL A 161 -3.47 -16.76 7.18
CA VAL A 161 -3.68 -15.31 7.30
C VAL A 161 -3.67 -14.72 5.89
N ALA A 162 -4.81 -14.21 5.41
CA ALA A 162 -4.86 -13.62 4.07
C ALA A 162 -4.08 -12.29 4.03
N GLY A 163 -3.46 -12.01 2.88
CA GLY A 163 -2.54 -10.88 2.67
C GLY A 163 -3.20 -9.50 2.59
N ILE A 164 -4.00 -9.09 3.58
CA ILE A 164 -4.61 -7.75 3.61
C ILE A 164 -3.62 -6.75 4.21
N VAL A 165 -2.94 -5.97 3.36
CA VAL A 165 -1.79 -5.14 3.75
C VAL A 165 -2.10 -4.14 4.87
N PRO A 166 -3.24 -3.44 4.89
CA PRO A 166 -3.56 -2.55 6.00
C PRO A 166 -3.84 -3.26 7.32
N PHE A 167 -4.17 -4.56 7.30
CA PHE A 167 -4.51 -5.31 8.50
C PHE A 167 -3.29 -5.96 9.14
N LEU A 168 -2.36 -6.52 8.35
CA LEU A 168 -1.22 -7.28 8.88
C LEU A 168 -0.39 -6.47 9.89
N PRO A 169 0.18 -5.31 9.55
CA PRO A 169 1.16 -4.64 10.40
C PRO A 169 0.49 -3.81 11.49
N VAL A 170 -0.80 -3.48 11.30
CA VAL A 170 -1.65 -2.85 12.32
C VAL A 170 -2.01 -3.88 13.38
N MET A 171 -2.45 -5.08 12.98
CA MET A 171 -2.70 -6.19 13.89
C MET A 171 -1.42 -6.59 14.62
N HIS A 172 -0.26 -6.65 13.95
CA HIS A 172 1.03 -6.89 14.60
C HIS A 172 1.25 -5.92 15.77
N THR A 173 1.14 -4.60 15.53
CA THR A 173 1.28 -3.58 16.57
C THR A 173 0.23 -3.75 17.69
N ILE A 174 -1.02 -4.09 17.38
CA ILE A 174 -2.06 -4.34 18.38
C ILE A 174 -1.74 -5.58 19.25
N LEU A 175 -1.10 -6.59 18.66
CA LEU A 175 -0.78 -7.84 19.34
C LEU A 175 0.46 -7.73 20.22
N THR A 176 1.47 -6.99 19.78
CA THR A 176 2.77 -6.86 20.46
C THR A 176 2.90 -5.62 21.33
N ASP A 177 1.98 -4.65 21.18
CA ASP A 177 2.07 -3.32 21.76
C ASP A 177 3.35 -2.54 21.36
N GLU A 178 4.04 -2.98 20.31
CA GLU A 178 5.22 -2.29 19.77
C GLU A 178 4.77 -1.13 18.86
N PRO A 179 5.06 0.12 19.25
CA PRO A 179 4.59 1.27 18.50
C PRO A 179 5.30 1.37 17.16
N SER A 180 4.54 1.77 16.15
CA SER A 180 5.08 2.12 14.85
C SER A 180 5.43 3.60 14.79
N LEU A 181 6.44 3.91 13.99
CA LEU A 181 6.63 5.26 13.45
C LEU A 181 5.86 5.39 12.13
N LEU A 182 6.10 6.44 11.35
CA LEU A 182 5.52 6.61 10.01
C LEU A 182 5.68 5.35 9.13
N ARG A 183 4.59 4.60 8.93
CA ARG A 183 4.67 3.21 8.42
C ARG A 183 5.30 3.10 7.03
N CYS A 184 5.08 4.08 6.14
CA CYS A 184 5.67 4.10 4.80
C CYS A 184 7.13 4.57 4.75
N GLY A 185 7.70 5.06 5.86
CA GLY A 185 9.10 5.46 5.94
C GLY A 185 9.47 6.78 5.25
N SER A 186 8.52 7.45 4.60
CA SER A 186 8.71 8.72 3.86
C SER A 186 9.44 9.76 4.72
N GLY A 187 10.57 10.28 4.23
CA GLY A 187 11.39 11.27 4.96
C GLY A 187 12.12 10.73 6.19
N ARG A 188 11.94 9.45 6.54
CA ARG A 188 12.62 8.76 7.65
C ARG A 188 13.75 7.88 7.15
N ASP A 189 13.40 6.85 6.39
CA ASP A 189 14.32 5.82 5.88
C ASP A 189 14.03 5.49 4.40
N THR A 190 13.03 6.15 3.81
CA THR A 190 12.57 5.93 2.45
C THR A 190 12.52 7.26 1.71
N PHE A 191 13.12 7.29 0.51
CA PHE A 191 13.29 8.49 -0.31
C PHE A 191 13.06 8.15 -1.78
N ALA A 192 12.68 9.14 -2.57
CA ALA A 192 12.53 9.05 -4.01
C ALA A 192 13.65 9.83 -4.70
N ILE A 193 14.18 9.29 -5.80
CA ILE A 193 15.07 10.01 -6.70
C ILE A 193 14.28 10.35 -7.95
N HIS A 194 14.12 11.64 -8.24
CA HIS A 194 13.44 12.12 -9.43
C HIS A 194 14.36 12.07 -10.66
N VAL A 195 13.78 12.25 -11.85
CA VAL A 195 14.48 12.10 -13.14
C VAL A 195 15.63 13.10 -13.34
N ASP A 196 15.57 14.24 -12.68
CA ASP A 196 16.62 15.28 -12.68
C ASP A 196 17.73 15.02 -11.64
N GLY A 197 17.55 14.00 -10.79
CA GLY A 197 18.41 13.63 -9.69
C GLY A 197 18.09 14.33 -8.37
N SER A 198 17.03 15.13 -8.29
CA SER A 198 16.54 15.63 -6.99
C SER A 198 16.08 14.47 -6.11
N ILE A 199 16.24 14.64 -4.80
CA ILE A 199 15.87 13.66 -3.79
C ILE A 199 14.62 14.18 -3.08
N GLY A 200 13.51 13.49 -3.31
CA GLY A 200 12.25 13.72 -2.63
C GLY A 200 12.08 12.82 -1.40
N VAL A 201 11.31 13.26 -0.41
CA VAL A 201 10.92 12.42 0.74
C VAL A 201 9.94 11.31 0.36
N CYS A 202 9.23 11.46 -0.76
CA CYS A 202 8.18 10.57 -1.24
C CYS A 202 8.07 10.69 -2.77
N PRO A 203 7.66 9.63 -3.49
CA PRO A 203 7.49 9.71 -4.95
C PRO A 203 6.25 10.49 -5.42
N ILE A 204 5.38 10.95 -4.51
CA ILE A 204 4.02 11.42 -4.83
C ILE A 204 3.98 12.79 -5.54
N SER A 205 4.62 13.83 -5.01
CA SER A 205 4.69 15.14 -5.69
C SER A 205 5.95 15.90 -5.28
N PRO A 206 6.84 16.22 -6.24
CA PRO A 206 7.99 17.10 -6.03
C PRO A 206 7.62 18.59 -6.03
N ASP A 207 6.35 18.93 -6.29
CA ASP A 207 5.91 20.30 -6.55
C ASP A 207 5.94 21.19 -5.29
N TRP A 208 6.06 20.56 -4.13
CA TRP A 208 6.07 21.25 -2.84
C TRP A 208 7.49 21.47 -2.36
N GLU A 209 7.81 22.68 -1.90
CA GLU A 209 9.16 23.04 -1.45
C GLU A 209 9.70 22.11 -0.36
N PHE A 210 8.84 21.69 0.59
CA PHE A 210 9.23 20.78 1.67
C PHE A 210 9.56 19.35 1.19
N SER A 211 9.14 18.98 -0.02
CA SER A 211 9.24 17.61 -0.51
C SER A 211 10.65 17.25 -0.98
N ILE A 212 11.42 18.23 -1.46
CA ILE A 212 12.77 18.03 -2.00
C ILE A 212 13.80 18.34 -0.91
N VAL A 213 14.62 17.34 -0.59
CA VAL A 213 15.57 17.36 0.53
C VAL A 213 17.03 17.25 0.08
N GLY A 214 17.28 17.21 -1.23
CA GLY A 214 18.65 17.15 -1.75
C GLY A 214 18.76 16.80 -3.23
N ASN A 215 19.96 16.44 -3.65
CA ASN A 215 20.27 15.94 -4.99
C ASN A 215 21.30 14.81 -4.91
N ILE A 216 21.14 13.76 -5.73
CA ILE A 216 22.02 12.58 -5.74
C ILE A 216 23.48 12.91 -6.04
N ARG A 217 23.77 14.09 -6.63
CA ARG A 217 25.12 14.51 -7.00
C ARG A 217 25.93 15.06 -5.83
N ASN A 218 25.28 15.63 -4.82
CA ASN A 218 25.96 16.41 -3.78
C ASN A 218 25.45 16.17 -2.35
N THR A 219 24.30 15.51 -2.16
CA THR A 219 23.77 15.22 -0.83
C THR A 219 24.38 13.94 -0.26
N ASN A 220 24.84 14.01 0.98
CA ASN A 220 25.30 12.82 1.72
C ASN A 220 24.10 11.98 2.15
N PRO A 221 23.98 10.70 1.77
CA PRO A 221 22.85 9.87 2.17
C PRO A 221 22.63 9.78 3.69
N ARG A 222 23.70 9.89 4.50
CA ARG A 222 23.59 9.85 5.96
C ARG A 222 22.88 11.07 6.56
N SER A 223 22.84 12.21 5.85
CA SER A 223 22.14 13.40 6.34
C SER A 223 20.63 13.39 6.03
N LEU A 224 20.15 12.42 5.24
CA LEU A 224 18.74 12.32 4.86
C LEU A 224 17.89 11.62 5.92
N ARG A 225 18.48 10.67 6.66
CA ARG A 225 17.72 9.83 7.58
C ARG A 225 17.03 10.69 8.66
N ASN A 226 15.74 10.43 8.88
CA ASN A 226 14.89 11.14 9.84
C ASN A 226 14.78 12.65 9.58
N ILE A 227 15.00 13.13 8.36
CA ILE A 227 14.91 14.56 8.04
C ILE A 227 13.50 15.11 8.20
N MET A 228 12.49 14.23 8.16
CA MET A 228 11.11 14.66 8.29
C MET A 228 10.24 13.73 9.14
N THR A 229 9.32 14.35 9.86
CA THR A 229 8.29 13.69 10.66
C THR A 229 6.93 14.32 10.36
N VAL A 230 5.87 13.64 10.79
CA VAL A 230 4.54 14.23 10.84
C VAL A 230 4.48 15.35 11.89
N GLU A 231 3.56 16.27 11.68
CA GLU A 231 3.23 17.39 12.55
C GLU A 231 1.96 17.10 13.36
N ASN A 232 1.66 17.98 14.32
CA ASN A 232 0.39 17.95 15.05
C ASN A 232 -0.79 17.88 14.08
N PRO A 233 -1.88 17.17 14.42
CA PRO A 233 -2.18 16.57 15.73
C PRO A 233 -1.62 15.14 15.92
N CYS A 234 -0.93 14.57 14.94
CA CYS A 234 -0.57 13.15 14.98
C CYS A 234 0.30 12.75 16.19
N PRO A 235 1.41 13.44 16.53
CA PRO A 235 2.25 13.03 17.67
C PRO A 235 1.55 13.02 19.03
N THR A 236 0.43 13.72 19.18
CA THR A 236 -0.36 13.78 20.42
C THR A 236 -1.61 12.89 20.40
N CYS A 237 -1.87 12.18 19.29
CA CYS A 237 -3.03 11.30 19.15
C CYS A 237 -2.81 9.97 19.88
N GLU A 238 -3.85 9.47 20.56
CA GLU A 238 -3.81 8.17 21.25
C GLU A 238 -3.52 6.98 20.32
N GLU A 239 -3.98 7.07 19.07
CA GLU A 239 -3.75 6.03 18.06
C GLU A 239 -2.40 6.20 17.34
N TYR A 240 -1.56 7.18 17.69
CA TYR A 240 -0.32 7.45 16.96
C TYR A 240 0.63 6.26 16.94
N GLY A 241 0.77 5.53 18.06
CA GLY A 241 1.60 4.33 18.12
C GLY A 241 1.12 3.22 17.19
N VAL A 242 -0.19 3.16 16.89
CA VAL A 242 -0.76 2.17 15.98
C VAL A 242 -0.80 2.67 14.54
N CYS A 243 -1.16 3.93 14.31
CA CYS A 243 -1.29 4.52 12.99
C CYS A 243 0.06 4.94 12.39
N GLY A 244 0.96 5.49 13.19
CA GLY A 244 2.22 6.10 12.73
C GLY A 244 2.05 7.45 12.02
N GLY A 245 0.84 8.02 11.99
CA GLY A 245 0.55 9.31 11.37
C GLY A 245 0.15 9.27 9.89
N ARG A 246 -0.25 8.09 9.37
CA ARG A 246 -0.75 7.89 8.00
C ARG A 246 0.21 8.41 6.92
N CYS A 247 -0.24 9.34 6.08
CA CYS A 247 0.48 9.89 4.95
C CYS A 247 1.17 11.18 5.38
N LEU A 248 2.49 11.25 5.21
CA LEU A 248 3.26 12.46 5.49
C LEU A 248 2.74 13.68 4.70
N PHE A 249 2.33 13.47 3.45
CA PHE A 249 1.79 14.52 2.60
C PHE A 249 0.39 14.94 3.06
N ALA A 250 -0.52 14.01 3.42
CA ALA A 250 -1.83 14.36 4.00
C ALA A 250 -1.65 15.26 5.23
N ASN A 251 -0.74 14.86 6.11
CA ASN A 251 -0.47 15.55 7.36
C ASN A 251 0.09 16.96 7.17
N LYS A 252 1.01 17.15 6.22
CA LYS A 252 1.66 18.45 5.96
C LYS A 252 0.84 19.38 5.08
N GLN A 253 0.24 18.85 4.02
CA GLN A 253 -0.43 19.68 3.02
C GLN A 253 -1.86 20.02 3.39
N ARG A 254 -2.60 19.05 3.96
CA ARG A 254 -4.00 19.25 4.38
C ARG A 254 -4.83 19.95 3.30
N LEU A 255 -4.70 19.48 2.05
CA LEU A 255 -5.36 20.10 0.88
C LEU A 255 -6.89 20.17 1.05
N TRP A 256 -7.44 19.24 1.83
CA TRP A 256 -8.86 19.16 2.18
C TRP A 256 -9.23 19.91 3.48
N GLY A 257 -8.34 20.79 3.94
CA GLY A 257 -8.45 21.48 5.22
C GLY A 257 -8.37 20.52 6.42
N GLN A 258 -8.66 21.08 7.60
CA GLN A 258 -8.71 20.29 8.84
C GLN A 258 -9.89 19.31 8.83
N GLU A 259 -11.04 19.71 8.29
CA GLU A 259 -12.23 18.85 8.24
C GLU A 259 -12.00 17.58 7.42
N GLY A 260 -11.48 17.70 6.19
CA GLY A 260 -11.19 16.51 5.39
C GLY A 260 -10.05 15.67 5.97
N PHE A 261 -9.06 16.30 6.63
CA PHE A 261 -8.05 15.55 7.39
C PHE A 261 -8.69 14.71 8.50
N ASP A 262 -9.62 15.29 9.28
CA ASP A 262 -10.31 14.60 10.37
C ASP A 262 -11.23 13.48 9.85
N LYS A 263 -11.97 13.74 8.75
CA LYS A 263 -12.80 12.73 8.08
C LYS A 263 -12.00 11.48 7.72
N VAL A 264 -10.84 11.65 7.09
CA VAL A 264 -10.00 10.50 6.74
C VAL A 264 -9.30 9.90 7.97
N CYS A 265 -8.94 10.70 8.96
CA CYS A 265 -8.41 10.20 10.24
C CYS A 265 -9.42 9.26 10.93
N ASP A 266 -10.72 9.59 10.87
CA ASP A 266 -11.76 8.78 11.48
C ASP A 266 -11.99 7.44 10.77
N THR A 267 -11.76 7.34 9.46
CA THR A 267 -11.78 6.04 8.76
C THR A 267 -10.62 5.13 9.22
N VAL A 268 -9.46 5.72 9.51
CA VAL A 268 -8.29 5.00 10.07
C VAL A 268 -8.59 4.52 11.48
N LYS A 269 -9.14 5.38 12.34
CA LYS A 269 -9.55 4.99 13.70
C LYS A 269 -10.59 3.88 13.66
N HIS A 270 -11.54 3.93 12.72
CA HIS A 270 -12.53 2.87 12.52
C HIS A 270 -11.86 1.53 12.19
N MET A 271 -10.91 1.52 11.24
CA MET A 271 -10.15 0.30 10.90
C MET A 271 -9.38 -0.25 12.12
N ILE A 272 -8.67 0.60 12.85
CA ILE A 272 -7.93 0.18 14.06
C ILE A 272 -8.89 -0.39 15.11
N SER A 273 -10.04 0.26 15.32
CA SER A 273 -11.07 -0.22 16.25
C SER A 273 -11.63 -1.58 15.83
N ALA A 274 -11.94 -1.77 14.55
CA ALA A 274 -12.41 -3.04 14.01
C ALA A 274 -11.38 -4.17 14.19
N LEU A 275 -10.10 -3.90 13.96
CA LEU A 275 -9.02 -4.86 14.20
C LEU A 275 -8.82 -5.16 15.69
N ARG A 276 -8.87 -4.13 16.54
CA ARG A 276 -8.75 -4.28 18.00
C ARG A 276 -9.89 -5.12 18.58
N ALA A 277 -11.09 -5.01 18.03
CA ALA A 277 -12.24 -5.84 18.43
C ALA A 277 -12.02 -7.33 18.15
N GLU A 278 -11.29 -7.68 17.09
CA GLU A 278 -10.99 -9.07 16.72
C GLU A 278 -9.69 -9.62 17.35
N ALA A 279 -8.85 -8.75 17.91
CA ALA A 279 -7.57 -9.13 18.52
C ALA A 279 -7.68 -10.23 19.59
N PRO A 280 -8.71 -10.30 20.47
CA PRO A 280 -8.88 -11.42 21.41
C PRO A 280 -8.98 -12.78 20.72
N THR A 281 -9.71 -12.86 19.59
CA THR A 281 -9.84 -14.08 18.79
C THR A 281 -8.50 -14.47 18.17
N VAL A 282 -7.77 -13.50 17.62
CA VAL A 282 -6.42 -13.72 17.06
C VAL A 282 -5.47 -14.26 18.12
N ARG A 283 -5.45 -13.65 19.33
CA ARG A 283 -4.64 -14.13 20.46
C ARG A 283 -5.01 -15.55 20.87
N GLN A 284 -6.28 -15.95 20.79
CA GLN A 284 -6.70 -17.32 21.06
C GLN A 284 -6.15 -18.29 20.02
N LEU A 285 -6.25 -17.96 18.73
CA LEU A 285 -5.72 -18.77 17.63
C LEU A 285 -4.19 -18.95 17.71
N MET A 286 -3.48 -17.90 18.13
CA MET A 286 -2.04 -17.96 18.41
C MET A 286 -1.73 -18.90 19.58
N LYS A 287 -2.47 -18.80 20.69
CA LYS A 287 -2.31 -19.69 21.84
C LYS A 287 -2.56 -21.16 21.50
N SER A 288 -3.47 -21.44 20.58
CA SER A 288 -3.74 -22.79 20.10
C SER A 288 -2.78 -23.25 18.98
N GLY A 289 -1.81 -22.43 18.59
CA GLY A 289 -0.81 -22.76 17.57
C GLY A 289 -1.35 -22.84 16.14
N VAL A 290 -2.54 -22.26 15.88
CA VAL A 290 -3.15 -22.26 14.54
C VAL A 290 -2.45 -21.25 13.62
N ILE A 291 -1.98 -20.14 14.19
CA ILE A 291 -1.25 -19.06 13.51
C ILE A 291 -0.08 -18.57 14.40
N SER A 292 0.92 -17.93 13.80
CA SER A 292 2.03 -17.28 14.51
C SER A 292 1.86 -15.76 14.52
N VAL A 293 2.51 -15.07 15.48
CA VAL A 293 2.65 -13.61 15.43
C VAL A 293 3.40 -13.15 14.18
N ASP A 294 4.35 -13.97 13.72
CA ASP A 294 5.17 -13.69 12.54
C ASP A 294 4.32 -13.62 11.26
N SER A 295 3.14 -14.24 11.25
CA SER A 295 2.19 -14.14 10.13
C SER A 295 1.64 -12.72 9.90
N PHE A 296 1.86 -11.80 10.84
CA PHE A 296 1.46 -10.40 10.75
C PHE A 296 2.63 -9.46 10.43
N VAL A 297 3.86 -9.97 10.34
CA VAL A 297 5.06 -9.18 10.00
C VAL A 297 5.06 -8.94 8.50
N TYR A 298 4.60 -7.76 8.10
CA TYR A 298 4.61 -7.34 6.70
C TYR A 298 4.85 -5.82 6.58
N PRO A 299 5.51 -5.37 5.50
CA PRO A 299 6.36 -6.17 4.63
C PRO A 299 7.69 -6.50 5.33
N GLU A 300 8.40 -7.55 4.89
CA GLU A 300 9.74 -7.90 5.42
C GLU A 300 10.72 -6.72 5.27
N PHE A 301 10.60 -5.99 4.15
CA PHE A 301 11.28 -4.73 3.86
C PHE A 301 10.27 -3.74 3.30
N ASN A 302 10.49 -2.44 3.48
CA ASN A 302 9.61 -1.44 2.88
C ASN A 302 9.53 -1.64 1.35
N ASN A 303 8.40 -2.17 0.87
CA ASN A 303 8.12 -2.45 -0.54
C ASN A 303 7.33 -1.32 -1.22
N GLY A 304 7.19 -0.18 -0.55
CA GLY A 304 6.45 0.98 -1.04
C GLY A 304 4.93 0.88 -0.85
N CYS A 305 4.42 -0.12 -0.13
CA CYS A 305 3.06 -0.11 0.37
C CYS A 305 2.86 0.99 1.42
N GLU A 306 1.76 1.71 1.33
CA GLU A 306 1.28 2.55 2.41
C GLU A 306 0.38 1.70 3.31
N ILE A 307 0.81 1.47 4.55
CA ILE A 307 0.09 0.54 5.44
C ILE A 307 -1.25 1.12 5.91
N ILE A 308 -1.37 2.44 6.03
CA ILE A 308 -2.61 3.10 6.42
C ILE A 308 -3.23 3.75 5.17
N PRO A 309 -4.38 3.25 4.67
CA PRO A 309 -5.04 3.77 3.47
C PRO A 309 -5.43 5.26 3.52
#